data_AF-A0A7C3DGM4-F1
#
_entry.id   AF-A0A7C3DGM4-F1
#
_cell.length_a   1.000
_cell.length_b   1.000
_cell.length_c   1.000
_cell.angle_alpha   90.00
_cell.angle_beta   90.00
_cell.angle_gamma   90.00
#
_symmetry.space_group_name_H-M   'P 1'
#
loop_
_entity.id
_entity.type
_entity.pdbx_description
1 polymer ?
#
loop_
_entity_poly.entity_id
_entity_poly.type
_entity_poly.pdbx_seq_one_letter_code
_entity_poly.pdbx_strand_id
1 'polypeptide(L)'
;MRVSGLTILRNIEIMDYPALEAVRSVLPLCDEFVVVVGKSDDNTLERVREIGDPRIRIIETEWDLSKRRGGRVLSEQTNIGLERCTGDWVFYIQADEVMHEKYQESVRQAMRRYLDDPRVEGLWFRYRHFYGSHWLVQDNFRRWYPREVRIVRRDPDIVSWGDAMDFRHRDGRRLRSKPAGAEIYHYGWVKQPRKMLEKKRLLDQFWHTDEEIEQRYGGVAEWAYPDRYFLVPFRGTHPAVMAERVAAQDWQLRVPCTPLRFWPIRKLAVWTEPLWKRLGKLFPGRRAGETQQTKRRTREVESAHA
;
A
#
# COMPACT_ATOMS: atom_id res chain seq x y z
N MET A 1 -26.99 6.76 10.90
CA MET A 1 -25.60 6.64 10.39
C MET A 1 -25.65 5.92 9.07
N ARG A 2 -25.32 6.62 7.99
CA ARG A 2 -25.10 6.08 6.64
C ARG A 2 -23.60 6.09 6.34
N VAL A 3 -23.08 5.06 5.71
CA VAL A 3 -21.65 4.91 5.38
C VAL A 3 -21.49 4.68 3.88
N SER A 4 -20.71 5.55 3.23
CA SER A 4 -20.27 5.34 1.85
C SER A 4 -18.91 4.65 1.85
N GLY A 5 -18.73 3.62 1.04
CA GLY A 5 -17.41 3.13 0.66
C GLY A 5 -16.89 3.88 -0.56
N LEU A 6 -15.57 3.99 -0.68
CA LEU A 6 -14.91 4.61 -1.82
C LEU A 6 -13.62 3.90 -2.17
N THR A 7 -13.38 3.67 -3.46
CA THR A 7 -12.07 3.29 -3.98
C THR A 7 -11.86 3.86 -5.38
N ILE A 8 -10.60 3.95 -5.80
CA ILE A 8 -10.20 4.26 -7.17
C ILE A 8 -9.45 3.07 -7.74
N LEU A 9 -9.80 2.63 -8.95
CA LEU A 9 -9.21 1.44 -9.57
C LEU A 9 -8.78 1.73 -11.01
N ARG A 10 -7.62 1.20 -11.37
CA ARG A 10 -7.10 1.19 -12.74
C ARG A 10 -6.07 0.09 -12.87
N ASN A 11 -6.09 -0.65 -13.98
CA ASN A 11 -5.10 -1.67 -14.32
C ASN A 11 -4.89 -2.69 -13.19
N ILE A 12 -5.97 -3.17 -12.54
CA ILE A 12 -5.88 -3.98 -11.31
C ILE A 12 -5.27 -5.36 -11.55
N GLU A 13 -5.40 -5.92 -12.75
CA GLU A 13 -4.86 -7.23 -13.12
C GLU A 13 -3.38 -7.09 -13.44
N ILE A 14 -3.03 -6.09 -14.26
CA ILE A 14 -1.63 -5.76 -14.61
C ILE A 14 -0.85 -5.42 -13.33
N MET A 15 -1.44 -4.63 -12.44
CA MET A 15 -0.81 -4.24 -11.18
C MET A 15 -0.92 -5.33 -10.11
N ASP A 16 -1.65 -6.41 -10.38
CA ASP A 16 -1.84 -7.59 -9.53
C ASP A 16 -2.29 -7.23 -8.10
N TYR A 17 -3.06 -6.16 -7.95
CA TYR A 17 -3.51 -5.69 -6.64
C TYR A 17 -4.70 -6.52 -6.12
N PRO A 18 -4.83 -6.73 -4.80
CA PRO A 18 -6.02 -7.33 -4.19
C PRO A 18 -7.22 -6.35 -4.19
N ALA A 19 -7.52 -5.74 -5.33
CA ALA A 19 -8.48 -4.65 -5.44
C ALA A 19 -9.93 -5.09 -5.18
N LEU A 20 -10.31 -6.28 -5.65
CA LEU A 20 -11.66 -6.80 -5.41
C LEU A 20 -11.82 -7.23 -3.95
N GLU A 21 -10.77 -7.78 -3.36
CA GLU A 21 -10.68 -8.12 -1.94
C GLU A 21 -10.75 -6.86 -1.07
N ALA A 22 -10.10 -5.77 -1.49
CA ALA A 22 -10.19 -4.46 -0.84
C ALA A 22 -11.64 -3.99 -0.74
N VAL A 23 -12.36 -3.97 -1.87
CA VAL A 23 -13.78 -3.61 -1.93
C VAL A 23 -14.61 -4.53 -1.03
N ARG A 24 -14.50 -5.85 -1.21
CA ARG A 24 -15.26 -6.85 -0.43
C ARG A 24 -15.00 -6.77 1.07
N SER A 25 -13.82 -6.34 1.49
CA SER A 25 -13.47 -6.23 2.91
C SER A 25 -14.18 -5.09 3.64
N VAL A 26 -14.49 -4.00 2.92
CA VAL A 26 -15.12 -2.79 3.47
C VAL A 26 -16.63 -2.76 3.19
N LEU A 27 -17.07 -3.35 2.08
CA LEU A 27 -18.47 -3.38 1.64
C LEU A 27 -19.50 -3.81 2.73
N PRO A 28 -19.22 -4.74 3.68
CA PRO A 28 -20.13 -5.07 4.77
C PRO A 28 -20.41 -3.92 5.76
N LEU A 29 -19.61 -2.86 5.76
CA LEU A 29 -19.83 -1.66 6.57
C LEU A 29 -20.60 -0.56 5.85
N CYS A 30 -20.86 -0.73 4.54
CA CYS A 30 -21.33 0.34 3.67
C CYS A 30 -22.79 0.17 3.26
N ASP A 31 -23.50 1.30 3.19
CA ASP A 31 -24.85 1.41 2.61
C ASP A 31 -24.79 1.66 1.10
N GLU A 32 -23.70 2.26 0.63
CA GLU A 32 -23.35 2.41 -0.79
C GLU A 32 -21.84 2.33 -0.96
N PHE A 33 -21.36 2.01 -2.16
CA PHE A 33 -19.93 1.94 -2.44
C PHE A 33 -19.62 2.57 -3.80
N VAL A 34 -18.92 3.69 -3.81
CA VAL A 34 -18.49 4.36 -5.04
C VAL A 34 -17.17 3.76 -5.51
N VAL A 35 -17.14 3.28 -6.75
CA VAL A 35 -15.91 2.77 -7.37
C VAL A 35 -15.60 3.62 -8.59
N VAL A 36 -14.55 4.45 -8.49
CA VAL A 36 -14.09 5.27 -9.61
C VAL A 36 -13.13 4.42 -10.43
N VAL A 37 -13.54 4.01 -11.63
CA VAL A 37 -12.76 3.17 -12.53
C VAL A 37 -12.14 4.04 -13.60
N GLY A 38 -10.81 4.12 -13.61
CA GLY A 38 -10.06 4.72 -14.70
C GLY A 38 -10.07 3.81 -15.92
N LYS A 39 -10.11 4.40 -17.11
CA LYS A 39 -9.83 3.68 -18.36
C LYS A 39 -8.55 2.86 -18.22
N SER A 40 -8.72 1.56 -18.38
CA SER A 40 -7.70 0.55 -18.09
C SER A 40 -7.32 -0.20 -19.36
N ASP A 41 -6.11 -0.75 -19.35
CA ASP A 41 -5.54 -1.57 -20.42
C ASP A 41 -5.77 -3.08 -20.16
N ASP A 42 -6.52 -3.40 -19.10
CA ASP A 42 -6.96 -4.73 -18.71
C ASP A 42 -8.46 -4.73 -18.38
N ASN A 43 -8.99 -5.87 -17.89
CA ASN A 43 -10.43 -6.04 -17.65
C ASN A 43 -10.92 -5.40 -16.35
N THR A 44 -10.24 -4.38 -15.82
CA THR A 44 -10.57 -3.78 -14.50
C THR A 44 -12.07 -3.47 -14.35
N LEU A 45 -12.71 -2.90 -15.37
CA LEU A 45 -14.11 -2.50 -15.32
C LEU A 45 -15.04 -3.72 -15.20
N GLU A 46 -14.80 -4.74 -16.00
CA GLU A 46 -15.54 -6.00 -16.00
C GLU A 46 -15.38 -6.71 -14.66
N ARG A 47 -14.15 -6.80 -14.14
CA ARG A 47 -13.85 -7.39 -12.83
C ARG A 47 -14.59 -6.70 -11.68
N VAL A 48 -14.77 -5.38 -11.74
CA VAL A 48 -15.58 -4.64 -10.74
C VAL A 48 -17.07 -4.96 -10.90
N ARG A 49 -17.58 -5.01 -12.14
CA ARG A 49 -18.99 -5.36 -12.41
C ARG A 49 -19.33 -6.77 -11.92
N GLU A 50 -18.41 -7.71 -12.03
CA GLU A 50 -18.55 -9.09 -11.53
C GLU A 50 -18.71 -9.20 -10.00
N ILE A 51 -18.40 -8.15 -9.22
CA ILE A 51 -18.70 -8.16 -7.79
C ILE A 51 -20.21 -8.31 -7.56
N GLY A 52 -21.04 -7.74 -8.46
CA GLY A 52 -22.48 -7.98 -8.51
C GLY A 52 -23.27 -7.45 -7.31
N ASP A 53 -22.68 -6.63 -6.45
CA ASP A 53 -23.38 -6.05 -5.30
C ASP A 53 -24.14 -4.77 -5.71
N PRO A 54 -25.46 -4.68 -5.48
CA PRO A 54 -26.27 -3.54 -5.92
C PRO A 54 -25.93 -2.23 -5.22
N ARG A 55 -25.16 -2.26 -4.12
CA ARG A 55 -24.68 -1.05 -3.42
C ARG A 55 -23.51 -0.41 -4.16
N ILE A 56 -22.85 -1.14 -5.06
CA ILE A 56 -21.71 -0.62 -5.82
C ILE A 56 -22.21 0.27 -6.95
N ARG A 57 -21.71 1.51 -6.98
CA ARG A 57 -21.94 2.47 -8.06
C ARG A 57 -20.63 2.80 -8.74
N ILE A 58 -20.51 2.36 -9.99
CA ILE A 58 -19.31 2.54 -10.81
C ILE A 58 -19.35 3.92 -11.47
N ILE A 59 -18.21 4.62 -11.44
CA ILE A 59 -18.00 5.88 -12.14
C ILE A 59 -16.79 5.70 -13.05
N GLU A 60 -17.04 5.69 -14.36
CA GLU A 60 -15.97 5.57 -15.35
C GLU A 60 -15.32 6.94 -15.58
N THR A 61 -14.00 6.96 -15.67
CA THR A 61 -13.19 8.17 -15.79
C THR A 61 -12.00 7.95 -16.73
N GLU A 62 -11.50 9.03 -17.33
CA GLU A 62 -10.21 9.02 -18.00
C GLU A 62 -9.20 9.80 -17.17
N TRP A 63 -8.05 9.19 -16.88
CA TRP A 63 -7.01 9.82 -16.08
C TRP A 63 -6.18 10.72 -16.96
N ASP A 64 -6.05 12.00 -16.60
CA ASP A 64 -5.15 12.91 -17.27
C ASP A 64 -3.70 12.53 -16.98
N LEU A 65 -3.09 11.86 -17.96
CA LEU A 65 -1.73 11.36 -17.90
C LEU A 65 -0.68 12.47 -18.01
N SER A 66 -1.05 13.72 -18.27
CA SER A 66 -0.13 14.86 -18.18
C SER A 66 0.17 15.25 -16.71
N LYS A 67 -0.75 14.93 -15.78
CA LYS A 67 -0.67 15.27 -14.35
C LYS A 67 -0.04 14.18 -13.46
N ARG A 68 0.70 13.25 -14.06
CA ARG A 68 1.33 12.10 -13.39
C ARG A 68 2.30 12.48 -12.27
N ARG A 69 2.97 13.63 -12.39
CA ARG A 69 3.98 14.08 -11.41
C ARG A 69 3.35 14.25 -10.03
N GLY A 70 3.89 13.55 -9.04
CA GLY A 70 3.46 13.66 -7.64
C GLY A 70 2.32 12.74 -7.24
N GLY A 71 1.80 11.88 -8.12
CA GLY A 71 0.62 11.06 -7.82
C GLY A 71 -0.69 11.86 -7.73
N ARG A 72 -0.69 13.13 -8.18
CA ARG A 72 -1.84 14.04 -8.07
C ARG A 72 -3.12 13.49 -8.69
N VAL A 73 -2.97 12.77 -9.81
CA VAL A 73 -4.09 12.10 -10.48
C VAL A 73 -4.85 11.16 -9.52
N LEU A 74 -4.17 10.51 -8.57
CA LEU A 74 -4.82 9.65 -7.58
C LEU A 74 -5.75 10.47 -6.67
N SER A 75 -5.29 11.64 -6.21
CA SER A 75 -6.09 12.51 -5.37
C SER A 75 -7.27 13.12 -6.14
N GLU A 76 -7.08 13.49 -7.41
CA GLU A 76 -8.15 13.98 -8.29
C GLU A 76 -9.26 12.93 -8.44
N GLN A 77 -8.89 11.68 -8.73
CA GLN A 77 -9.85 10.58 -8.89
C GLN A 77 -10.55 10.23 -7.58
N THR A 78 -9.83 10.30 -6.47
CA THR A 78 -10.41 10.11 -5.13
C THR A 78 -11.42 11.22 -4.82
N ASN A 79 -11.10 12.47 -5.17
CA ASN A 79 -12.01 13.61 -4.98
C ASN A 79 -13.28 13.51 -5.83
N ILE A 80 -13.18 13.05 -7.09
CA ILE A 80 -14.37 12.74 -7.92
C ILE A 80 -15.28 11.73 -7.20
N GLY A 81 -14.70 10.71 -6.56
CA GLY A 81 -15.46 9.72 -5.80
C GLY A 81 -16.06 10.28 -4.51
N LEU A 82 -15.31 11.10 -3.77
CA LEU A 82 -15.79 11.76 -2.54
C LEU A 82 -17.02 12.62 -2.80
N GLU A 83 -17.03 13.40 -3.88
CA GLU A 83 -18.16 14.25 -4.28
C GLU A 83 -19.45 13.46 -4.53
N ARG A 84 -19.32 12.17 -4.79
CA ARG A 84 -20.42 11.27 -5.15
C ARG A 84 -20.91 10.46 -3.95
N CYS A 85 -20.18 10.48 -2.83
CA CYS A 85 -20.58 9.82 -1.60
C CYS A 85 -21.68 10.62 -0.87
N THR A 86 -22.65 9.92 -0.29
CA THR A 86 -23.83 10.48 0.37
C THR A 86 -23.92 10.13 1.86
N GLY A 87 -23.05 9.27 2.37
CA GLY A 87 -23.02 8.86 3.77
C GLY A 87 -22.52 9.95 4.72
N ASP A 88 -22.77 9.77 6.01
CA ASP A 88 -22.21 10.60 7.08
C ASP A 88 -20.69 10.41 7.18
N TRP A 89 -20.26 9.17 6.96
CA TRP A 89 -18.88 8.72 6.90
C TRP A 89 -18.55 8.17 5.50
N VAL A 90 -17.35 8.45 5.02
CA VAL A 90 -16.79 7.86 3.80
C VAL A 90 -15.59 7.00 4.17
N PHE A 91 -15.68 5.69 3.95
CA PHE A 91 -14.57 4.75 4.09
C PHE A 91 -13.86 4.61 2.74
N TYR A 92 -12.71 5.27 2.61
CA TYR A 92 -11.80 5.10 1.49
C TYR A 92 -10.85 3.91 1.72
N ILE A 93 -10.73 3.03 0.72
CA ILE A 93 -9.79 1.89 0.72
C ILE A 93 -9.01 1.85 -0.58
N GLN A 94 -7.69 1.72 -0.52
CA GLN A 94 -6.83 1.64 -1.70
C GLN A 94 -6.81 0.22 -2.28
N ALA A 95 -6.43 0.08 -3.56
CA ALA A 95 -6.45 -1.18 -4.29
C ALA A 95 -5.57 -2.29 -3.65
N ASP A 96 -4.55 -1.91 -2.88
CA ASP A 96 -3.61 -2.80 -2.21
C ASP A 96 -3.83 -2.90 -0.70
N GLU A 97 -4.98 -2.44 -0.22
CA GLU A 97 -5.35 -2.42 1.19
C GLU A 97 -6.57 -3.33 1.44
N VAL A 98 -6.54 -4.09 2.53
CA VAL A 98 -7.67 -4.93 2.93
C VAL A 98 -7.89 -4.79 4.44
N MET A 99 -9.14 -4.59 4.86
CA MET A 99 -9.49 -4.60 6.28
C MET A 99 -9.86 -6.02 6.72
N HIS A 100 -9.31 -6.50 7.83
CA HIS A 100 -9.72 -7.79 8.37
C HIS A 100 -11.13 -7.69 8.97
N GLU A 101 -12.00 -8.65 8.63
CA GLU A 101 -13.39 -8.76 9.06
C GLU A 101 -13.58 -8.69 10.59
N LYS A 102 -12.58 -9.14 11.36
CA LYS A 102 -12.58 -9.03 12.84
C LYS A 102 -12.69 -7.60 13.36
N TYR A 103 -12.36 -6.60 12.53
CA TYR A 103 -12.42 -5.19 12.91
C TYR A 103 -13.76 -4.52 12.56
N GLN A 104 -14.67 -5.19 11.84
CA GLN A 104 -15.92 -4.58 11.40
C GLN A 104 -16.71 -3.98 12.56
N GLU A 105 -16.84 -4.72 13.66
CA GLU A 105 -17.60 -4.22 14.81
C GLU A 105 -16.91 -3.06 15.52
N SER A 106 -15.58 -3.12 15.74
CA SER A 106 -14.84 -2.00 16.34
C SER A 106 -14.95 -0.72 15.50
N VAL A 107 -14.89 -0.85 14.17
CA VAL A 107 -14.99 0.30 13.25
C VAL A 107 -16.40 0.87 13.27
N ARG A 108 -17.43 0.02 13.24
CA ARG A 108 -18.84 0.44 13.37
C ARG A 108 -19.09 1.18 14.67
N GLN A 109 -18.55 0.70 15.79
CA GLN A 109 -18.65 1.36 17.08
C GLN A 109 -17.93 2.71 17.09
N ALA A 110 -16.73 2.81 16.50
CA ALA A 110 -15.99 4.07 16.40
C ALA A 110 -16.77 5.12 15.57
N MET A 111 -17.31 4.73 14.41
CA MET A 111 -18.13 5.63 13.58
C MET A 111 -19.39 6.10 14.31
N ARG A 112 -20.09 5.21 15.02
CA ARG A 112 -21.27 5.58 15.82
C ARG A 112 -20.92 6.50 16.98
N ARG A 113 -19.84 6.20 17.71
CA ARG A 113 -19.39 6.98 18.87
C ARG A 113 -19.08 8.43 18.52
N TYR A 114 -18.53 8.68 17.33
CA TYR A 114 -18.09 10.01 16.91
C TYR A 114 -19.03 10.68 15.90
N LEU A 115 -20.18 10.06 15.60
CA LEU A 115 -21.13 10.56 14.60
C LEU A 115 -21.55 12.01 14.90
N ASP A 116 -21.98 12.26 16.14
CA ASP A 116 -22.53 13.54 16.58
C ASP A 116 -21.46 14.48 17.19
N ASP A 117 -20.17 14.12 17.15
CA ASP A 117 -19.08 14.99 17.60
C ASP A 117 -18.42 15.68 16.39
N PRO A 118 -18.77 16.95 16.09
CA PRO A 118 -18.21 17.69 14.94
C PRO A 118 -16.72 18.00 15.09
N ARG A 119 -16.13 17.78 16.28
CA ARG A 119 -14.69 17.95 16.48
C ARG A 119 -13.89 16.79 15.89
N VAL A 120 -14.55 15.68 15.56
CA VAL A 120 -13.94 14.50 14.92
C VAL A 120 -14.31 14.46 13.44
N GLU A 121 -13.29 14.64 12.61
CA GLU A 121 -13.39 14.75 11.14
C GLU A 121 -12.97 13.46 10.42
N GLY A 122 -12.34 12.51 11.13
CA GLY A 122 -11.95 11.24 10.54
C GLY A 122 -11.50 10.19 11.55
N LEU A 123 -11.36 8.96 11.08
CA LEU A 123 -10.86 7.84 11.86
C LEU A 123 -9.62 7.25 11.21
N TRP A 124 -8.56 7.10 12.01
CA TRP A 124 -7.30 6.52 11.58
C TRP A 124 -7.19 5.06 11.99
N PHE A 125 -6.51 4.30 11.14
CA PHE A 125 -6.24 2.88 11.29
C PHE A 125 -4.75 2.67 11.47
N ARG A 126 -4.37 1.64 12.22
CA ARG A 126 -2.96 1.20 12.22
C ARG A 126 -2.67 0.43 10.93
N TYR A 127 -1.43 0.45 10.48
CA TYR A 127 -1.02 -0.25 9.27
C TYR A 127 -0.19 -1.48 9.56
N ARG A 128 -0.50 -2.55 8.83
CA ARG A 128 0.31 -3.76 8.75
C ARG A 128 0.82 -3.89 7.32
N HIS A 129 2.09 -3.52 7.09
CA HIS A 129 2.70 -3.56 5.77
C HIS A 129 3.33 -4.93 5.52
N PHE A 130 2.74 -5.70 4.61
CA PHE A 130 3.30 -6.97 4.16
C PHE A 130 4.34 -6.74 3.06
N TYR A 131 5.42 -7.52 3.07
CA TYR A 131 6.57 -7.28 2.20
C TYR A 131 7.15 -8.57 1.63
N GLY A 132 7.07 -8.71 0.31
CA GLY A 132 7.59 -9.84 -0.47
C GLY A 132 6.92 -11.20 -0.21
N SER A 133 6.19 -11.34 0.90
CA SER A 133 5.37 -12.50 1.23
C SER A 133 4.18 -12.07 2.10
N HIS A 134 3.08 -12.81 2.02
CA HIS A 134 1.94 -12.65 2.92
C HIS A 134 2.32 -12.91 4.39
N TRP A 135 3.43 -13.58 4.67
CA TRP A 135 3.83 -13.95 6.03
C TRP A 135 4.97 -13.11 6.60
N LEU A 136 5.39 -12.06 5.90
CA LEU A 136 6.43 -11.14 6.34
C LEU A 136 5.90 -9.72 6.38
N VAL A 137 6.09 -9.05 7.51
CA VAL A 137 5.71 -7.64 7.67
C VAL A 137 6.92 -6.78 7.94
N GLN A 138 6.88 -5.58 7.39
CA GLN A 138 7.92 -4.58 7.56
C GLN A 138 7.58 -3.71 8.78
N ASP A 139 8.45 -3.72 9.79
CA ASP A 139 8.27 -2.94 11.02
C ASP A 139 9.44 -1.95 11.19
N ASN A 140 9.73 -1.22 10.11
CA ASN A 140 10.49 0.03 10.09
C ASN A 140 9.52 1.22 9.98
N PHE A 141 9.04 1.70 11.12
CA PHE A 141 8.05 2.79 11.22
C PHE A 141 8.52 4.16 10.69
N ARG A 142 9.80 4.32 10.29
CA ARG A 142 10.30 5.55 9.67
C ARG A 142 10.15 5.58 8.16
N ARG A 143 10.14 4.42 7.52
CA ARG A 143 9.91 4.28 6.08
C ARG A 143 8.48 3.87 5.77
N TRP A 144 7.82 3.22 6.72
CA TRP A 144 6.49 2.65 6.59
C TRP A 144 5.60 3.32 7.63
N TYR A 145 4.57 4.01 7.18
CA TYR A 145 3.74 4.84 8.06
C TYR A 145 2.93 3.95 9.01
N PRO A 146 2.91 4.22 10.32
CA PRO A 146 2.29 3.32 11.29
C PRO A 146 0.76 3.42 11.31
N ARG A 147 0.20 4.50 10.77
CA ARG A 147 -1.23 4.79 10.77
C ARG A 147 -1.59 5.76 9.66
N GLU A 148 -2.82 5.67 9.18
CA GLU A 148 -3.38 6.62 8.22
C GLU A 148 -4.91 6.76 8.39
N VAL A 149 -5.46 7.90 7.98
CA VAL A 149 -6.91 8.15 7.96
C VAL A 149 -7.52 7.43 6.75
N ARG A 150 -8.52 6.58 7.01
CA ARG A 150 -9.26 5.86 5.96
C ARG A 150 -10.76 6.05 6.03
N ILE A 151 -11.26 6.58 7.15
CA ILE A 151 -12.64 7.05 7.24
C ILE A 151 -12.60 8.56 7.46
N VAL A 152 -13.31 9.30 6.62
CA VAL A 152 -13.48 10.75 6.76
C VAL A 152 -14.96 11.10 6.87
N ARG A 153 -15.28 12.17 7.59
CA ARG A 153 -16.62 12.72 7.57
C ARG A 153 -16.90 13.24 6.15
N ARG A 154 -18.14 13.07 5.68
CA ARG A 154 -18.55 13.72 4.43
C ARG A 154 -18.63 15.23 4.68
N ASP A 155 -17.67 15.95 4.13
CA ASP A 155 -17.59 17.40 4.19
C ASP A 155 -16.99 17.91 2.87
N PRO A 156 -17.64 18.86 2.17
CA PRO A 156 -17.09 19.44 0.95
C PRO A 156 -15.71 20.09 1.12
N ASP A 157 -15.31 20.49 2.32
CA ASP A 157 -13.99 21.05 2.59
C ASP A 157 -12.91 19.97 2.77
N ILE A 158 -13.28 18.71 3.01
CA ILE A 158 -12.32 17.60 3.13
C ILE A 158 -12.02 17.03 1.74
N VAL A 159 -10.73 17.02 1.39
CA VAL A 159 -10.22 16.51 0.11
C VAL A 159 -9.11 15.49 0.32
N SER A 160 -9.02 14.56 -0.61
CA SER A 160 -7.84 13.72 -0.79
C SER A 160 -6.65 14.59 -1.21
N TRP A 161 -5.50 14.36 -0.59
CA TRP A 161 -4.32 15.21 -0.71
C TRP A 161 -3.10 14.43 -1.21
N GLY A 162 -2.27 15.09 -2.03
CA GLY A 162 -1.00 14.52 -2.52
C GLY A 162 -1.21 13.31 -3.43
N ASP A 163 -0.69 12.16 -3.01
CA ASP A 163 -0.78 10.87 -3.71
C ASP A 163 -1.99 10.03 -3.30
N ALA A 164 -3.04 10.69 -2.77
CA ALA A 164 -4.25 10.10 -2.20
C ALA A 164 -4.06 9.27 -0.93
N MET A 165 -2.90 9.36 -0.27
CA MET A 165 -2.67 8.69 1.01
C MET A 165 -3.30 9.44 2.19
N ASP A 166 -3.29 10.77 2.17
CA ASP A 166 -3.71 11.67 3.25
C ASP A 166 -5.00 12.42 2.87
N PHE A 167 -5.73 12.92 3.88
CA PHE A 167 -6.90 13.77 3.71
C PHE A 167 -6.72 15.08 4.48
N ARG A 168 -7.14 16.18 3.88
CA ARG A 168 -6.97 17.53 4.43
C ARG A 168 -8.16 18.41 4.12
N HIS A 169 -8.27 19.50 4.87
CA HIS A 169 -9.08 20.63 4.46
C HIS A 169 -8.50 21.25 3.18
N ARG A 170 -9.30 21.96 2.38
CA ARG A 170 -8.83 22.60 1.13
C ARG A 170 -7.75 23.65 1.38
N ASP A 171 -7.75 24.26 2.57
CA ASP A 171 -6.71 25.18 3.04
C ASP A 171 -5.37 24.48 3.43
N GLY A 172 -5.31 23.15 3.37
CA GLY A 172 -4.14 22.33 3.69
C GLY A 172 -4.03 21.91 5.15
N ARG A 173 -5.00 22.29 6.01
CA ARG A 173 -5.04 21.89 7.43
C ARG A 173 -5.34 20.40 7.57
N ARG A 174 -4.68 19.76 8.54
CA ARG A 174 -4.89 18.33 8.85
C ARG A 174 -6.22 18.11 9.57
N LEU A 175 -6.84 16.95 9.31
CA LEU A 175 -8.06 16.53 9.98
C LEU A 175 -7.82 16.20 11.45
N ARG A 176 -8.81 16.51 12.30
CA ARG A 176 -8.88 16.05 13.69
C ARG A 176 -9.44 14.63 13.70
N SER A 177 -8.56 13.64 13.83
CA SER A 177 -8.94 12.24 13.75
C SER A 177 -8.78 11.44 15.06
N LYS A 178 -9.57 10.38 15.19
CA LYS A 178 -9.57 9.46 16.34
C LYS A 178 -9.26 8.02 15.89
N PRO A 179 -8.77 7.13 16.78
CA PRO A 179 -8.55 5.73 16.41
C PRO A 179 -9.86 5.05 16.01
N ALA A 180 -9.84 4.32 14.90
CA ALA A 180 -10.93 3.42 14.50
C ALA A 180 -10.97 2.12 15.33
N GLY A 181 -9.92 1.84 16.11
CA GLY A 181 -9.77 0.56 16.83
C GLY A 181 -9.39 -0.62 15.93
N ALA A 182 -8.84 -0.35 14.74
CA ALA A 182 -8.65 -1.33 13.69
C ALA A 182 -7.30 -1.21 12.97
N GLU A 183 -6.96 -2.25 12.19
CA GLU A 183 -5.78 -2.29 11.31
C GLU A 183 -6.19 -2.47 9.84
N ILE A 184 -5.46 -1.79 8.96
CA ILE A 184 -5.46 -2.05 7.51
C ILE A 184 -4.26 -2.91 7.17
N TYR A 185 -4.51 -3.98 6.43
CA TYR A 185 -3.48 -4.91 5.96
C TYR A 185 -3.11 -4.45 4.55
N HIS A 186 -1.88 -3.99 4.39
CA HIS A 186 -1.39 -3.35 3.18
C HIS A 186 -0.44 -4.30 2.45
N TYR A 187 -0.84 -4.74 1.26
CA TYR A 187 -0.20 -5.78 0.45
C TYR A 187 0.52 -5.23 -0.79
N GLY A 188 0.75 -3.92 -0.88
CA GLY A 188 1.34 -3.26 -2.05
C GLY A 188 2.72 -3.80 -2.48
N TRP A 189 3.41 -4.49 -1.57
CA TRP A 189 4.72 -5.11 -1.77
C TRP A 189 4.70 -6.64 -1.72
N VAL A 190 3.54 -7.30 -1.69
CA VAL A 190 3.45 -8.77 -1.74
C VAL A 190 3.11 -9.20 -3.16
N LYS A 191 4.12 -9.65 -3.91
CA LYS A 191 4.00 -10.11 -5.28
C LYS A 191 5.07 -11.15 -5.60
N GLN A 192 4.81 -11.95 -6.62
CA GLN A 192 5.86 -12.76 -7.23
C GLN A 192 6.98 -11.83 -7.76
N PRO A 193 8.26 -12.18 -7.60
CA PRO A 193 9.37 -11.29 -7.98
C PRO A 193 9.34 -10.76 -9.42
N ARG A 194 8.85 -11.55 -10.38
CA ARG A 194 8.69 -11.12 -11.78
C ARG A 194 7.58 -10.07 -11.94
N LYS A 195 6.40 -10.33 -11.39
CA LYS A 195 5.28 -9.37 -11.37
C LYS A 195 5.64 -8.06 -10.64
N MET A 196 6.44 -8.15 -9.58
CA MET A 196 6.91 -6.95 -8.88
C MET A 196 7.83 -6.10 -9.76
N LEU A 197 8.69 -6.73 -10.57
CA LEU A 197 9.54 -6.04 -11.53
C LEU A 197 8.71 -5.37 -12.63
N GLU A 198 7.71 -6.06 -13.17
CA GLU A 198 6.77 -5.51 -14.17
C GLU A 198 6.04 -4.28 -13.62
N LYS A 199 5.45 -4.39 -12.41
CA LYS A 199 4.86 -3.26 -11.70
C LYS A 199 5.84 -2.10 -11.55
N LYS A 200 7.10 -2.38 -11.17
CA LYS A 200 8.11 -1.34 -10.97
C LYS A 200 8.51 -0.65 -12.26
N ARG A 201 8.62 -1.38 -13.37
CA ARG A 201 8.84 -0.80 -14.71
C ARG A 201 7.69 0.12 -15.09
N LEU A 202 6.44 -0.35 -14.97
CA LEU A 202 5.25 0.45 -15.28
C LEU A 202 5.14 1.71 -14.42
N LEU A 203 5.37 1.61 -13.11
CA LEU A 203 5.33 2.77 -12.22
C LEU A 203 6.48 3.76 -12.46
N ASP A 204 7.66 3.27 -12.84
CA ASP A 204 8.80 4.14 -13.11
C ASP A 204 8.63 4.94 -14.41
N GLN A 205 7.80 4.49 -15.38
CA GLN A 205 7.40 5.29 -16.56
C GLN A 205 6.71 6.62 -16.21
N PHE A 206 6.22 6.77 -14.98
CA PHE A 206 5.63 8.02 -14.51
C PHE A 206 6.69 9.04 -14.07
N TRP A 207 7.95 8.63 -13.90
CA TRP A 207 9.02 9.41 -13.27
C TRP A 207 10.35 9.41 -14.03
N HIS A 208 10.55 8.46 -14.95
CA HIS A 208 11.81 8.19 -15.64
C HIS A 208 11.59 8.02 -17.15
N THR A 209 12.62 8.26 -17.96
CA THR A 209 12.59 7.98 -19.41
C THR A 209 12.75 6.48 -19.68
N ASP A 210 12.41 6.04 -20.89
CA ASP A 210 12.55 4.63 -21.29
C ASP A 210 14.00 4.15 -21.22
N GLU A 211 14.98 5.00 -21.58
CA GLU A 211 16.41 4.67 -21.43
C GLU A 211 16.82 4.50 -19.97
N GLU A 212 16.32 5.35 -19.07
CA GLU A 212 16.61 5.24 -17.63
C GLU A 212 16.00 3.97 -17.02
N ILE A 213 14.81 3.58 -17.47
CA ILE A 213 14.14 2.35 -17.05
C ILE A 213 14.94 1.14 -17.53
N GLU A 214 15.41 1.13 -18.78
CA GLU A 214 16.20 0.02 -19.30
C GLU A 214 17.59 -0.04 -18.67
N GLN A 215 18.23 1.09 -18.36
CA GLN A 215 19.46 1.09 -17.56
C GLN A 215 19.26 0.51 -16.16
N ARG A 216 18.09 0.75 -15.54
CA ARG A 216 17.80 0.28 -14.18
C ARG A 216 17.37 -1.19 -14.13
N TYR A 217 16.64 -1.66 -15.15
CA TYR A 217 15.97 -2.95 -15.12
C TYR A 217 16.37 -3.90 -16.26
N GLY A 218 17.15 -3.44 -17.23
CA GLY A 218 17.66 -4.24 -18.32
C GLY A 218 18.47 -5.43 -17.82
N GLY A 219 18.14 -6.62 -18.34
CA GLY A 219 18.76 -7.88 -17.91
C GLY A 219 18.38 -8.35 -16.49
N VAL A 220 17.54 -7.63 -15.75
CA VAL A 220 17.05 -8.09 -14.43
C VAL A 220 15.91 -9.09 -14.65
N ALA A 221 16.10 -10.33 -14.22
CA ALA A 221 15.07 -11.36 -14.33
C ALA A 221 13.99 -11.24 -13.25
N GLU A 222 14.35 -10.83 -12.04
CA GLU A 222 13.45 -10.83 -10.86
C GLU A 222 13.72 -9.65 -9.93
N TRP A 223 12.67 -9.11 -9.30
CA TRP A 223 12.81 -8.05 -8.31
C TRP A 223 13.47 -8.55 -7.02
N ALA A 224 14.56 -7.89 -6.62
CA ALA A 224 15.37 -8.34 -5.50
C ALA A 224 14.86 -7.92 -4.10
N TYR A 225 13.74 -7.21 -3.97
CA TYR A 225 13.17 -6.79 -2.68
C TYR A 225 14.23 -6.20 -1.71
N PRO A 226 14.66 -4.94 -1.90
CA PRO A 226 15.85 -4.40 -1.24
C PRO A 226 15.66 -4.04 0.24
N ASP A 227 14.44 -3.81 0.73
CA ASP A 227 14.17 -3.39 2.12
C ASP A 227 14.06 -4.60 3.06
N ARG A 228 15.18 -5.32 3.19
CA ARG A 228 15.28 -6.61 3.91
C ARG A 228 15.53 -6.45 5.41
N TYR A 229 15.85 -5.24 5.85
CA TYR A 229 16.07 -4.92 7.25
C TYR A 229 14.71 -4.76 7.94
N PHE A 230 14.58 -5.24 9.18
CA PHE A 230 13.37 -5.12 10.01
C PHE A 230 12.13 -5.91 9.53
N LEU A 231 12.31 -6.93 8.70
CA LEU A 231 11.25 -7.90 8.41
C LEU A 231 10.98 -8.79 9.62
N VAL A 232 9.70 -8.95 9.96
CA VAL A 232 9.28 -9.89 11.01
C VAL A 232 8.21 -10.86 10.51
N PRO A 233 8.23 -12.12 10.98
CA PRO A 233 7.18 -13.07 10.67
C PRO A 233 5.82 -12.58 11.18
N PHE A 234 4.82 -12.61 10.31
CA PHE A 234 3.43 -12.42 10.67
C PHE A 234 2.88 -13.73 11.26
N ARG A 235 2.25 -13.63 12.43
CA ARG A 235 1.68 -14.79 13.16
C ARG A 235 0.16 -14.71 13.32
N GLY A 236 -0.48 -13.75 12.66
CA GLY A 236 -1.92 -13.60 12.67
C GLY A 236 -2.60 -14.33 11.52
N THR A 237 -3.89 -14.09 11.37
CA THR A 237 -4.71 -14.55 10.24
C THR A 237 -4.83 -13.46 9.18
N HIS A 238 -4.96 -13.86 7.92
CA HIS A 238 -5.36 -12.96 6.85
C HIS A 238 -6.89 -12.85 6.77
N PRO A 239 -7.43 -11.76 6.21
CA PRO A 239 -8.86 -11.63 5.97
C PRO A 239 -9.38 -12.77 5.09
N ALA A 240 -10.60 -13.26 5.34
CA ALA A 240 -11.19 -14.36 4.57
C ALA A 240 -11.18 -14.11 3.05
N VAL A 241 -11.42 -12.86 2.63
CA VAL A 241 -11.39 -12.46 1.21
C VAL A 241 -10.02 -12.64 0.55
N MET A 242 -8.94 -12.72 1.33
CA MET A 242 -7.57 -12.93 0.84
C MET A 242 -7.16 -14.41 0.81
N ALA A 243 -8.01 -15.35 1.25
CA ALA A 243 -7.65 -16.75 1.42
C ALA A 243 -7.08 -17.38 0.14
N GLU A 244 -7.75 -17.17 -1.00
CA GLU A 244 -7.32 -17.71 -2.30
C GLU A 244 -5.95 -17.17 -2.70
N ARG A 245 -5.72 -15.84 -2.60
CA ARG A 245 -4.44 -15.21 -2.93
C ARG A 245 -3.29 -15.67 -2.04
N VAL A 246 -3.56 -15.81 -0.74
CA VAL A 246 -2.57 -16.29 0.22
C VAL A 246 -2.21 -17.75 -0.06
N ALA A 247 -3.19 -18.58 -0.38
CA ALA A 247 -3.00 -19.99 -0.73
C ALA A 247 -2.28 -20.18 -2.09
N ALA A 248 -2.55 -19.30 -3.06
CA ALA A 248 -1.92 -19.31 -4.38
C ALA A 248 -0.47 -18.82 -4.39
N GLN A 249 0.10 -18.41 -3.24
CA GLN A 249 1.49 -17.98 -3.16
C GLN A 249 2.43 -19.16 -3.43
N ASP A 250 3.02 -19.21 -4.62
CA ASP A 250 3.92 -20.27 -5.07
C ASP A 250 5.42 -19.90 -4.94
N TRP A 251 5.73 -18.67 -4.54
CA TRP A 251 7.10 -18.19 -4.39
C TRP A 251 7.52 -18.10 -2.92
N GLN A 252 8.82 -18.25 -2.69
CA GLN A 252 9.44 -18.02 -1.40
C GLN A 252 10.46 -16.90 -1.50
N LEU A 253 10.34 -15.92 -0.60
CA LEU A 253 11.31 -14.86 -0.50
C LEU A 253 12.57 -15.38 0.21
N ARG A 254 13.60 -15.75 -0.57
CA ARG A 254 14.90 -16.16 -0.03
C ARG A 254 15.65 -14.95 0.53
N VAL A 255 15.31 -14.55 1.75
CA VAL A 255 15.98 -13.46 2.46
C VAL A 255 16.50 -13.97 3.78
N PRO A 256 17.73 -13.63 4.16
CA PRO A 256 18.10 -13.66 5.56
C PRO A 256 17.19 -12.67 6.28
N CYS A 257 16.12 -13.17 6.89
CA CYS A 257 15.43 -12.42 7.92
C CYS A 257 16.52 -12.04 8.92
N THR A 258 16.72 -10.75 9.17
CA THR A 258 17.58 -10.33 10.28
C THR A 258 16.67 -10.27 11.50
N PRO A 259 16.56 -11.33 12.33
CA PRO A 259 15.78 -11.24 13.54
C PRO A 259 16.53 -10.30 14.49
N LEU A 260 16.23 -9.01 14.44
CA LEU A 260 16.53 -8.14 15.56
C LEU A 260 15.61 -8.59 16.69
N ARG A 261 16.09 -9.56 17.49
CA ARG A 261 15.33 -10.35 18.45
C ARG A 261 14.71 -9.54 19.60
N PHE A 262 15.12 -8.29 19.81
CA PHE A 262 14.67 -7.48 20.94
C PHE A 262 14.01 -6.16 20.49
N TRP A 263 12.73 -5.99 20.83
CA TRP A 263 11.90 -4.85 20.44
C TRP A 263 12.48 -3.46 20.82
N PRO A 264 13.10 -3.26 22.00
CA PRO A 264 13.79 -2.01 22.34
C PRO A 264 15.00 -1.71 21.44
N ILE A 265 15.85 -2.72 21.17
CA ILE A 265 17.04 -2.60 20.32
C ILE A 265 16.61 -2.26 18.88
N ARG A 266 15.52 -2.86 18.42
CA ARG A 266 14.91 -2.59 17.13
C ARG A 266 14.46 -1.13 16.99
N LYS A 267 13.75 -0.59 17.99
CA LYS A 267 13.34 0.83 18.00
C LYS A 267 14.54 1.77 18.01
N LEU A 268 15.57 1.44 18.79
CA LEU A 268 16.81 2.20 18.82
C LEU A 268 17.53 2.14 17.45
N ALA A 269 17.58 0.98 16.80
CA ALA A 269 18.19 0.80 15.49
C ALA A 269 17.47 1.61 14.40
N VAL A 270 16.13 1.60 14.37
CA VAL A 270 15.35 2.47 13.47
C VAL A 270 15.61 3.96 13.80
N TRP A 271 15.67 4.32 15.09
CA TRP A 271 15.90 5.70 15.51
C TRP A 271 17.31 6.22 15.19
N THR A 272 18.31 5.34 15.22
CA THR A 272 19.72 5.64 14.91
C THR A 272 20.08 5.43 13.44
N GLU A 273 19.22 4.82 12.62
CA GLU A 273 19.47 4.56 11.18
C GLU A 273 19.96 5.81 10.40
N PRO A 274 19.37 7.01 10.55
CA PRO A 274 19.83 8.20 9.84
C PRO A 274 21.19 8.69 10.31
N LEU A 275 21.49 8.56 11.61
CA LEU A 275 22.80 8.89 12.17
C LEU A 275 23.86 7.95 11.58
N TRP A 276 23.59 6.64 11.55
CA TRP A 276 24.49 5.66 10.93
C TRP A 276 24.64 5.86 9.42
N LYS A 277 23.60 6.26 8.70
CA LYS A 277 23.69 6.62 7.28
C LYS A 277 24.53 7.88 7.05
N ARG A 278 24.42 8.89 7.91
CA ARG A 278 25.25 10.10 7.86
C ARG A 278 26.71 9.82 8.21
N LEU A 279 26.96 9.02 9.25
CA LEU A 279 28.30 8.59 9.66
C LEU A 279 28.94 7.65 8.62
N GLY A 280 28.18 6.77 7.99
CA GLY A 280 28.65 5.92 6.90
C GLY A 280 29.04 6.69 5.63
N LYS A 281 28.48 7.87 5.40
CA LYS A 281 28.93 8.79 4.34
C LYS A 281 30.25 9.52 4.69
N LEU A 282 30.58 9.64 5.98
CA LEU A 282 31.84 10.21 6.47
C LEU A 282 32.99 9.19 6.45
N PHE A 283 32.69 7.89 6.43
CA PHE A 283 33.68 6.81 6.33
C PHE A 283 33.34 5.83 5.19
N PRO A 284 33.53 6.23 3.92
CA PRO A 284 33.16 5.42 2.74
C PRO A 284 33.92 4.08 2.63
N GLY A 285 35.00 3.88 3.39
CA GLY A 285 35.90 2.73 3.26
C GLY A 285 35.43 1.39 3.86
N ARG A 286 34.35 1.32 4.65
CA ARG A 286 33.95 0.05 5.33
C ARG A 286 32.85 -0.78 4.66
N ARG A 287 32.21 -0.30 3.59
CA ARG A 287 31.23 -1.11 2.80
C ARG A 287 31.78 -1.68 1.50
N ALA A 288 32.99 -1.32 1.09
CA ALA A 288 33.63 -1.86 -0.11
C ALA A 288 34.22 -3.27 0.08
N GLY A 289 34.40 -3.73 1.33
CA GLY A 289 35.03 -5.02 1.64
C GLY A 289 34.16 -6.26 1.40
N GLU A 290 32.83 -6.16 1.53
CA GLU A 290 31.94 -7.31 1.33
C GLU A 290 31.64 -7.58 -0.16
N THR A 291 31.74 -6.56 -1.01
CA THR A 291 31.48 -6.67 -2.46
C THR A 291 32.69 -7.19 -3.25
N GLN A 292 33.92 -7.06 -2.72
CA GLN A 292 35.12 -7.61 -3.38
C GLN A 292 35.42 -9.06 -2.98
N GLN A 293 35.07 -9.49 -1.78
CA GLN A 293 35.25 -10.88 -1.35
C GLN A 293 34.24 -11.84 -2.02
N THR A 294 33.03 -11.37 -2.31
CA THR A 294 32.05 -12.11 -3.12
C THR A 294 32.44 -12.18 -4.61
N LYS A 295 33.06 -11.13 -5.17
CA LYS A 295 33.57 -11.14 -6.56
C LYS A 295 34.83 -12.00 -6.76
N ARG A 296 35.65 -12.21 -5.73
CA ARG A 296 36.81 -13.13 -5.81
C ARG A 296 36.40 -14.60 -5.73
N ARG A 297 35.43 -14.95 -4.88
CA ARG A 297 34.95 -16.34 -4.76
C ARG A 297 34.20 -16.86 -6.00
N THR A 298 33.52 -16.00 -6.76
CA THR A 298 32.88 -16.43 -8.02
C THR A 298 33.87 -16.70 -9.15
N ARG A 299 35.01 -16.01 -9.18
CA ARG A 299 36.04 -16.24 -10.22
C ARG A 299 36.88 -17.51 -10.00
N GLU A 300 37.06 -17.95 -8.76
CA GLU A 300 37.82 -19.19 -8.47
C GLU A 300 36.99 -20.46 -8.73
N VAL A 301 35.65 -20.38 -8.71
CA VAL A 301 34.78 -21.52 -9.02
C VAL A 301 34.60 -21.73 -10.52
N GLU A 302 34.65 -20.66 -11.32
CA GLU A 302 34.56 -20.75 -12.79
C GLU A 302 35.87 -21.22 -13.45
N SER A 303 37.02 -21.11 -12.78
CA SER A 303 38.31 -21.63 -13.30
C SER A 303 38.60 -23.09 -12.89
N ALA A 304 37.76 -23.72 -12.06
CA ALA A 304 37.94 -25.10 -11.61
C ALA A 304 37.08 -26.12 -12.38
N HIS A 305 36.27 -25.65 -13.35
CA HIS A 305 35.40 -26.48 -14.18
C HIS A 305 35.57 -26.23 -15.69
N ALA A 306 36.74 -25.70 -16.09
CA ALA A 306 37.23 -25.72 -17.47
C ALA A 306 38.30 -26.80 -17.61
#